data_AF-A0A1S3ZP26-F1
#
_entry.id   AF-A0A1S3ZP26-F1
#
_cell.length_a   1.000
_cell.length_b   1.000
_cell.length_c   1.000
_cell.angle_alpha   90.00
_cell.angle_beta   90.00
_cell.angle_gamma   90.00
#
_symmetry.space_group_name_H-M   'P 1'
#
loop_
_entity.id
_entity.type
_entity.pdbx_description
1 polymer ?
#
loop_
_entity_poly.entity_id
_entity_poly.type
_entity_poly.pdbx_seq_one_letter_code
_entity_poly.pdbx_strand_id
1 'polypeptide(L)'
;MLKASSSSSLPPPSSSLPSSPSLPLSPPPPWVELPLDITANILQRLRTIEILENAQRVCTSWWKASHDPTVWRVVDLRNDDVDAKTPRMLENMCRIAVHRSPGQLLKINIENFGSRDLLNYIAERYNRSSLNQLI
;
A
#
# COMPACT_ATOMS: atom_id res chain seq x y z
N MET A 1 71.81 25.04 -17.74
CA MET A 1 71.16 24.47 -18.94
C MET A 1 70.73 23.05 -18.61
N LEU A 2 69.65 22.61 -19.27
CA LEU A 2 69.10 21.25 -19.37
C LEU A 2 67.95 20.89 -18.39
N LYS A 3 66.79 20.78 -19.04
CA LYS A 3 65.45 20.37 -18.64
C LYS A 3 65.44 18.88 -18.32
N ALA A 4 64.73 18.47 -17.28
CA ALA A 4 64.26 17.09 -17.12
C ALA A 4 62.74 17.11 -16.97
N SER A 5 62.08 16.35 -17.85
CA SER A 5 60.63 16.16 -17.91
C SER A 5 60.23 14.89 -17.14
N SER A 6 58.93 14.70 -17.01
CA SER A 6 58.21 13.46 -16.60
C SER A 6 57.81 13.44 -15.12
N SER A 7 56.67 12.89 -14.71
CA SER A 7 55.68 12.06 -15.40
C SER A 7 54.34 12.19 -14.67
N SER A 8 53.24 12.28 -15.40
CA SER A 8 51.89 12.18 -14.85
C SER A 8 51.62 10.76 -14.35
N SER A 9 51.37 10.61 -13.05
CA SER A 9 51.02 9.32 -12.46
C SER A 9 49.54 9.00 -12.73
N LEU A 10 49.28 7.87 -13.39
CA LEU A 10 47.94 7.28 -13.48
C LEU A 10 47.56 6.64 -12.14
N PRO A 11 46.29 6.71 -11.69
CA PRO A 11 45.86 5.98 -10.51
C PRO A 11 45.89 4.46 -10.77
N PRO A 12 46.09 3.62 -9.73
CA PRO A 12 46.13 2.18 -9.89
C PRO A 12 44.75 1.64 -10.34
N PRO A 13 44.72 0.51 -11.09
CA PRO A 13 43.48 -0.11 -11.49
C PRO A 13 42.71 -0.57 -10.25
N SER A 14 41.42 -0.23 -10.19
CA SER A 14 40.51 -0.63 -9.12
C SER A 14 40.50 -2.15 -9.02
N SER A 15 40.98 -2.67 -7.89
CA SER A 15 40.96 -4.08 -7.57
C SER A 15 39.50 -4.53 -7.46
N SER A 16 39.01 -5.26 -8.44
CA SER A 16 37.68 -5.84 -8.43
C SER A 16 37.56 -6.80 -7.25
N LEU A 17 36.68 -6.45 -6.31
CA LEU A 17 36.29 -7.31 -5.20
C LEU A 17 35.80 -8.67 -5.75
N PRO A 18 36.21 -9.81 -5.15
CA PRO A 18 35.69 -11.10 -5.56
C PRO A 18 34.17 -11.13 -5.38
N SER A 19 33.46 -11.41 -6.47
CA SER A 19 32.00 -11.53 -6.49
C SER A 19 31.60 -12.60 -5.49
N SER A 20 30.86 -12.20 -4.44
CA SER A 20 30.33 -13.15 -3.46
C SER A 20 29.52 -14.23 -4.17
N PRO A 21 29.67 -15.51 -3.80
CA PRO A 21 28.92 -16.58 -4.42
C PRO A 21 27.42 -16.33 -4.22
N SER A 22 26.70 -16.22 -5.34
CA SER A 22 25.25 -16.05 -5.36
C SER A 22 24.62 -17.29 -4.74
N LEU A 23 24.13 -17.18 -3.50
CA LEU A 23 23.36 -18.24 -2.87
C LEU A 23 22.14 -18.55 -3.74
N PRO A 24 21.70 -19.83 -3.84
CA PRO A 24 20.53 -20.19 -4.61
C PRO A 24 19.31 -19.43 -4.07
N LEU A 25 18.61 -18.73 -4.96
CA LEU A 25 17.39 -17.99 -4.63
C LEU A 25 16.37 -18.99 -4.07
N SER A 26 15.90 -18.78 -2.84
CA SER A 26 14.78 -19.54 -2.29
C SER A 26 13.59 -19.45 -3.25
N PRO A 27 12.81 -20.53 -3.45
CA PRO A 27 11.60 -20.44 -4.24
C PRO A 27 10.71 -19.31 -3.69
N PRO A 28 9.99 -18.57 -4.56
CA PRO A 28 9.05 -17.55 -4.13
C PRO A 28 8.11 -18.16 -3.10
N PRO A 29 7.81 -17.44 -2.02
CA PRO A 29 6.99 -18.04 -0.99
C PRO A 29 5.55 -18.18 -1.52
N PRO A 30 4.82 -19.23 -1.08
CA PRO A 30 3.65 -19.77 -1.78
C PRO A 30 2.45 -18.81 -1.91
N TRP A 31 2.43 -17.76 -1.09
CA TRP A 31 1.39 -16.72 -1.09
C TRP A 31 1.54 -15.70 -2.24
N VAL A 32 2.66 -15.72 -2.96
CA VAL A 32 2.83 -14.94 -4.20
C VAL A 32 2.00 -15.52 -5.35
N GLU A 33 1.73 -16.82 -5.32
CA GLU A 33 1.00 -17.56 -6.36
C GLU A 33 -0.51 -17.68 -6.08
N LEU A 34 -0.99 -17.07 -4.99
CA LEU A 34 -2.41 -17.11 -4.65
C LEU A 34 -3.25 -16.40 -5.74
N PRO A 35 -4.38 -17.01 -6.15
CA PRO A 35 -5.36 -16.34 -7.00
C PRO A 35 -5.82 -15.01 -6.42
N LEU A 36 -6.18 -14.07 -7.30
CA LEU A 36 -6.50 -12.69 -6.91
C LEU A 36 -7.77 -12.62 -6.04
N ASP A 37 -8.76 -13.45 -6.35
CA ASP A 37 -10.02 -13.60 -5.62
C ASP A 37 -9.81 -14.14 -4.19
N ILE A 38 -8.95 -15.15 -4.04
CA ILE A 38 -8.57 -15.69 -2.73
C ILE A 38 -7.80 -14.63 -1.93
N THR A 39 -6.86 -13.94 -2.58
CA THR A 39 -6.11 -12.85 -1.95
C THR A 39 -7.06 -11.73 -1.49
N ALA A 40 -8.00 -11.30 -2.35
CA ALA A 40 -8.99 -10.29 -2.00
C ALA A 40 -9.89 -10.75 -0.82
N ASN A 41 -10.27 -12.02 -0.77
CA ASN A 41 -11.02 -12.58 0.35
C ASN A 41 -10.22 -12.52 1.66
N ILE A 42 -8.92 -12.82 1.62
CA ILE A 42 -8.03 -12.66 2.78
C ILE A 42 -7.98 -11.20 3.22
N LEU A 43 -7.79 -10.27 2.27
CA LEU A 43 -7.75 -8.83 2.56
C LEU A 43 -9.05 -8.31 3.19
N GLN A 44 -10.22 -8.81 2.77
CA GLN A 44 -11.51 -8.46 3.38
C GLN A 44 -11.64 -8.82 4.86
N ARG A 45 -10.76 -9.70 5.38
CA ARG A 45 -10.73 -10.09 6.80
C ARG A 45 -9.79 -9.23 7.63
N LEU A 46 -9.00 -8.37 7.01
CA LEU A 46 -8.08 -7.45 7.67
C LEU A 46 -8.77 -6.11 7.95
N ARG A 47 -8.23 -5.36 8.92
CA ARG A 47 -8.67 -3.97 9.16
C ARG A 47 -8.18 -3.04 8.06
N THR A 48 -8.87 -1.90 7.89
CA THR A 48 -8.51 -0.90 6.87
C THR A 48 -7.08 -0.40 7.04
N ILE A 49 -6.62 -0.21 8.28
CA ILE A 49 -5.25 0.21 8.60
C ILE A 49 -4.25 -0.84 8.12
N GLU A 50 -4.50 -2.12 8.42
CA GLU A 50 -3.62 -3.24 8.06
C GLU A 50 -3.48 -3.39 6.54
N ILE A 51 -4.56 -3.20 5.79
CA ILE A 51 -4.54 -3.26 4.33
C ILE A 51 -3.69 -2.13 3.76
N LEU A 52 -3.89 -0.89 4.24
CA LEU A 52 -3.22 0.31 3.73
C LEU A 52 -1.74 0.36 4.12
N GLU A 53 -1.38 -0.03 5.33
CA GLU A 53 -0.01 0.10 5.80
C GLU A 53 0.85 -1.12 5.46
N ASN A 54 0.25 -2.32 5.42
CA ASN A 54 1.02 -3.57 5.32
C ASN A 54 0.67 -4.36 4.07
N ALA A 55 -0.59 -4.78 3.93
CA ALA A 55 -0.97 -5.79 2.96
C ALA A 55 -0.68 -5.37 1.51
N GLN A 56 -0.98 -4.12 1.14
CA GLN A 56 -0.72 -3.61 -0.22
C GLN A 56 0.78 -3.42 -0.55
N ARG A 57 1.69 -3.57 0.43
CA ARG A 57 3.15 -3.39 0.26
C ARG A 57 3.91 -4.71 0.15
N VAL A 58 3.21 -5.84 0.28
CA VAL A 58 3.76 -7.19 0.26
C VAL A 58 4.40 -7.53 -1.09
N CYS A 59 3.58 -7.51 -2.14
CA CYS A 59 3.94 -7.91 -3.49
C CYS A 59 2.92 -7.33 -4.47
N THR A 60 3.20 -7.47 -5.77
CA THR A 60 2.34 -6.93 -6.83
C THR A 60 0.95 -7.59 -6.86
N SER A 61 0.84 -8.88 -6.52
CA SER A 61 -0.45 -9.58 -6.46
C SER A 61 -1.36 -9.02 -5.36
N TRP A 62 -0.82 -8.86 -4.15
CA TRP A 62 -1.54 -8.26 -3.02
C TRP A 62 -1.88 -6.79 -3.25
N TRP A 63 -0.97 -6.04 -3.88
CA TRP A 63 -1.26 -4.67 -4.30
C TRP A 63 -2.45 -4.63 -5.27
N LYS A 64 -2.47 -5.49 -6.30
CA LYS A 64 -3.60 -5.58 -7.24
C LYS A 64 -4.90 -5.96 -6.53
N ALA A 65 -4.86 -6.98 -5.66
CA ALA A 65 -6.03 -7.42 -4.90
C ALA A 65 -6.56 -6.30 -4.00
N SER A 66 -5.67 -5.50 -3.38
CA SER A 66 -6.07 -4.36 -2.56
C SER A 66 -6.74 -3.22 -3.34
N HIS A 67 -6.67 -3.22 -4.67
CA HIS A 67 -7.38 -2.24 -5.52
C HIS A 67 -8.75 -2.76 -6.00
N ASP A 68 -9.12 -4.01 -5.67
CA ASP A 68 -10.46 -4.53 -5.92
C ASP A 68 -11.49 -3.81 -5.02
N PRO A 69 -12.56 -3.22 -5.60
CA PRO A 69 -13.60 -2.54 -4.82
C PRO A 69 -14.26 -3.38 -3.74
N THR A 70 -14.35 -4.70 -3.94
CA THR A 70 -14.98 -5.63 -3.00
C THR A 70 -14.23 -5.72 -1.68
N VAL A 71 -12.92 -5.41 -1.67
CA VAL A 71 -12.08 -5.35 -0.46
C VAL A 71 -12.50 -4.20 0.45
N TRP A 72 -13.05 -3.12 -0.11
CA TRP A 72 -13.36 -1.88 0.61
C TRP A 72 -14.84 -1.77 1.00
N ARG A 73 -15.60 -2.86 0.94
CA ARG A 73 -17.02 -2.88 1.34
C ARG A 73 -17.22 -2.72 2.84
N VAL A 74 -16.21 -3.08 3.63
CA VAL A 74 -16.19 -2.89 5.08
C VAL A 74 -14.98 -2.04 5.42
N VAL A 75 -15.22 -0.87 5.98
CA VAL A 75 -14.18 0.06 6.44
C VAL A 75 -14.18 0.05 7.96
N ASP A 76 -13.08 -0.41 8.56
CA ASP A 76 -12.90 -0.49 10.00
C ASP A 76 -11.59 0.19 10.39
N LEU A 77 -11.74 1.35 11.05
CA LEU A 77 -10.64 2.27 11.41
C LEU A 77 -10.50 2.44 12.92
N ARG A 78 -10.82 1.37 13.69
CA ARG A 78 -10.53 1.30 15.11
C ARG A 78 -9.04 1.50 15.38
N ASN A 79 -8.75 2.36 16.33
CA ASN A 79 -7.40 2.77 16.68
C ASN A 79 -7.00 2.16 18.03
N ASP A 80 -7.06 0.83 18.11
CA ASP A 80 -6.80 0.05 19.33
C ASP A 80 -5.30 -0.28 19.50
N ASP A 81 -4.46 0.19 18.56
CA ASP A 81 -3.05 -0.16 18.48
C ASP A 81 -2.19 0.70 19.41
N VAL A 82 -1.07 0.14 19.87
CA VAL A 82 -0.07 0.81 20.72
C VAL A 82 0.48 2.06 20.02
N ASP A 83 0.60 2.00 18.69
CA ASP A 83 0.98 3.12 17.82
C ASP A 83 -0.25 3.88 17.33
N ALA A 84 -0.96 4.50 18.28
CA ALA A 84 -2.21 5.21 18.03
C ALA A 84 -2.06 6.24 16.89
N LYS A 85 -2.87 6.06 15.84
CA LYS A 85 -2.91 6.97 14.69
C LYS A 85 -3.57 8.29 15.08
N THR A 86 -3.07 9.38 14.53
CA THR A 86 -3.72 10.69 14.71
C THR A 86 -5.08 10.72 13.99
N PRO A 87 -6.06 11.49 14.48
CA PRO A 87 -7.35 11.65 13.80
C PRO A 87 -7.21 12.04 12.32
N ARG A 88 -6.26 12.92 11.99
CA ARG A 88 -5.99 13.35 10.60
C ARG A 88 -5.54 12.20 9.70
N MET A 89 -4.71 11.29 10.22
CA MET A 89 -4.29 10.11 9.46
C MET A 89 -5.46 9.16 9.22
N LEU A 90 -6.28 8.92 10.24
CA LEU A 90 -7.48 8.08 10.13
C LEU A 90 -8.51 8.66 9.15
N GLU A 91 -8.71 9.98 9.15
CA GLU A 91 -9.56 10.64 8.16
C GLU A 91 -9.05 10.43 6.72
N ASN A 92 -7.73 10.56 6.49
CA ASN A 92 -7.14 10.30 5.19
C ASN A 92 -7.31 8.83 4.76
N MET A 93 -7.06 7.89 5.67
CA MET A 93 -7.27 6.46 5.42
C MET A 93 -8.74 6.17 5.08
N CYS A 94 -9.67 6.78 5.80
CA CYS A 94 -11.10 6.70 5.52
C CYS A 94 -11.45 7.18 4.11
N ARG A 95 -10.92 8.34 3.70
CA ARG A 95 -11.15 8.88 2.35
C ARG A 95 -10.64 7.93 1.27
N ILE A 96 -9.46 7.35 1.45
CA ILE A 96 -8.89 6.37 0.50
C ILE A 96 -9.80 5.14 0.42
N ALA A 97 -10.20 4.59 1.56
CA ALA A 97 -11.04 3.40 1.63
C ALA A 97 -12.40 3.60 0.94
N VAL A 98 -13.06 4.71 1.27
CA VAL A 98 -14.35 5.09 0.66
C VAL A 98 -14.19 5.34 -0.83
N HIS A 99 -13.11 6.00 -1.25
CA HIS A 99 -12.84 6.22 -2.68
C HIS A 99 -12.75 4.91 -3.45
N ARG A 100 -12.06 3.91 -2.89
CA ARG A 100 -11.82 2.58 -3.48
C ARG A 100 -13.04 1.66 -3.44
N SER A 101 -14.11 2.02 -2.73
CA SER A 101 -15.31 1.20 -2.56
C SER A 101 -16.48 1.50 -3.53
N PRO A 102 -16.33 2.24 -4.64
CA PRO A 102 -17.39 3.05 -5.28
C PRO A 102 -18.78 2.39 -5.28
N GLY A 103 -19.64 2.83 -4.36
CA GLY A 103 -21.05 2.37 -4.23
C GLY A 103 -21.27 1.02 -3.56
N GLN A 104 -20.20 0.32 -3.23
CA GLN A 104 -20.22 -1.00 -2.60
C GLN A 104 -19.95 -0.94 -1.09
N LEU A 105 -19.79 0.25 -0.50
CA LEU A 105 -19.60 0.41 0.93
C LEU A 105 -20.85 -0.10 1.69
N LEU A 106 -20.68 -1.13 2.50
CA LEU A 106 -21.74 -1.77 3.29
C LEU A 106 -21.67 -1.37 4.77
N LYS A 107 -20.46 -1.24 5.32
CA LYS A 107 -20.24 -0.90 6.72
C LYS A 107 -19.04 0.02 6.86
N ILE A 108 -19.17 1.01 7.74
CA ILE A 108 -18.09 1.90 8.14
C ILE A 108 -18.06 2.01 9.66
N ASN A 109 -16.88 1.83 10.25
CA ASN A 109 -16.62 2.03 11.67
C ASN A 109 -15.54 3.09 11.86
N ILE A 110 -15.92 4.16 12.56
CA ILE A 110 -15.10 5.35 12.83
C ILE A 110 -15.20 5.60 14.34
N GLU A 111 -14.06 5.63 15.03
CA GLU A 111 -14.01 5.84 16.48
C GLU A 111 -13.02 6.95 16.79
N ASN A 112 -13.44 7.92 17.60
CA ASN A 112 -12.61 9.06 18.06
C ASN A 112 -12.19 10.06 16.95
N PHE A 113 -12.76 10.00 15.75
CA PHE A 113 -12.63 10.99 14.68
C PHE A 113 -13.94 11.12 13.87
N GLY A 114 -13.98 12.02 12.88
CA GLY A 114 -15.14 12.17 11.99
C GLY A 114 -15.64 13.60 11.86
N SER A 115 -14.86 14.45 11.19
CA SER A 115 -15.31 15.80 10.84
C SER A 115 -16.58 15.79 9.95
N ARG A 116 -17.35 16.88 10.00
CA ARG A 116 -18.47 17.10 9.06
C ARG A 116 -18.05 16.93 7.60
N ASP A 117 -16.84 17.37 7.27
CA ASP A 117 -16.30 17.27 5.90
C ASP A 117 -16.00 15.83 5.49
N LEU A 118 -15.64 14.96 6.44
CA LEU A 118 -15.50 13.53 6.17
C LEU A 118 -16.88 12.87 5.95
N LEU A 119 -17.84 13.16 6.83
CA LEU A 119 -19.19 12.59 6.74
C LEU A 119 -19.89 13.01 5.44
N ASN A 120 -19.79 14.29 5.05
CA ASN A 120 -20.30 14.78 3.77
C ASN A 120 -19.64 14.08 2.59
N TYR A 121 -18.31 13.92 2.61
CA TYR A 121 -17.59 13.20 1.57
C TYR A 121 -18.07 11.74 1.43
N ILE A 122 -18.31 11.04 2.54
CA ILE A 122 -18.83 9.67 2.52
C ILE A 122 -20.21 9.63 1.85
N ALA A 123 -21.12 10.53 2.27
CA ALA A 123 -22.47 10.62 1.72
C ALA A 123 -22.46 10.92 0.20
N GLU A 124 -21.64 11.86 -0.24
CA GLU A 124 -21.49 12.20 -1.67
C GLU A 124 -20.97 11.03 -2.50
N ARG A 125 -19.96 10.30 -1.99
CA ARG A 125 -19.39 9.14 -2.70
C ARG A 125 -20.39 8.00 -2.84
N TYR A 126 -21.23 7.80 -1.84
CA TYR A 126 -22.32 6.83 -1.90
C TYR A 126 -23.37 7.22 -2.96
N ASN A 127 -23.80 8.49 -2.95
CA ASN A 127 -24.81 9.00 -3.89
C ASN A 127 -24.32 9.00 -5.34
N ARG A 128 -23.07 9.40 -5.59
CA ARG A 128 -22.49 9.42 -6.94
C ARG A 128 -22.41 8.03 -7.56
N SER A 129 -22.29 6.99 -6.74
CA SER A 129 -22.23 5.62 -7.22
C SER A 129 -23.63 5.07 -7.52
N SER A 130 -24.66 5.52 -6.79
CA SER A 130 -26.06 5.19 -7.06
C SER A 130 -26.57 5.84 -8.37
N LEU A 131 -26.06 7.02 -8.74
CA LEU A 131 -26.40 7.68 -10.01
C LEU A 131 -25.81 6.98 -11.24
N ASN A 132 -24.65 6.32 -11.11
CA ASN A 132 -24.04 5.55 -12.20
C ASN A 132 -24.72 4.20 -12.47
N GLN A 133 -25.78 3.86 -11.73
CA GLN A 133 -26.62 2.67 -11.92
C GLN A 133 -27.97 2.99 -12.58
N LEU A 134 -28.22 4.26 -12.90
CA LEU A 134 -29.47 4.76 -13.51
C LEU A 134 -29.28 5.34 -14.92
N ILE A 135 -28.13 5.10 -15.55
CA ILE A 135 -27.83 5.43 -16.96
C ILE A 135 -27.27 4.17 -17.61
#